data_AF-A0A9D3Q436-F1
#
_entry.id   AF-A0A9D3Q436-F1
#
_cell.length_a   1.000
_cell.length_b   1.000
_cell.length_c   1.000
_cell.angle_alpha   90.00
_cell.angle_beta   90.00
_cell.angle_gamma   90.00
#
_symmetry.space_group_name_H-M   'P 1'
#
loop_
_entity.id
_entity.type
_entity.pdbx_description
1 polymer ?
#
loop_
_entity_poly.entity_id
_entity_poly.type
_entity_poly.pdbx_seq_one_letter_code
_entity_poly.pdbx_strand_id
1 'polypeptide(L)'
;MNSDLFRGTLEPVEKALRDAKMDKSQIHDIVLVGGSTRIPKIQKLLQDFFNGRELNKSINPDEAVAYGRLFRPPSSWAILLTTCRTCCCWTWRRCHWIEVTFDIDANGILNVSAVDKSTGKENKITITNDKGRLSKEEIERMVQEADKYKAEDDLQREKIAAKNALESYAFNMKSSVEDEKMKGKISEDERKKVIDKCNQAISWLENNQLADKEEYEHQLKELEKVCNPVITKLYQGGMPAGSCGEQARSSAGSSTQGPTIEEVD
;
A
#
# COMPACT_ATOMS: atom_id res chain seq x y z
N MET A 1 34.19 -1.50 13.66
CA MET A 1 33.72 -0.34 12.85
C MET A 1 32.23 -0.06 12.99
N ASN A 2 31.34 -1.05 13.19
CA ASN A 2 29.90 -0.79 13.36
C ASN A 2 29.38 -0.83 14.81
N SER A 3 30.26 -1.09 15.80
CA SER A 3 29.90 -1.21 17.21
C SER A 3 29.30 0.07 17.79
N ASP A 4 29.77 1.23 17.32
CA ASP A 4 29.41 2.53 17.89
C ASP A 4 27.99 2.94 17.48
N LEU A 5 27.57 2.60 16.25
CA LEU A 5 26.20 2.78 15.78
C LEU A 5 25.19 1.97 16.61
N PHE A 6 25.53 0.72 16.96
CA PHE A 6 24.66 -0.10 17.80
C PHE A 6 24.55 0.43 19.23
N ARG A 7 25.62 1.03 19.79
CA ARG A 7 25.58 1.64 21.12
C ARG A 7 24.74 2.91 21.14
N GLY A 8 24.78 3.71 20.06
CA GLY A 8 23.92 4.89 19.89
C GLY A 8 22.42 4.57 19.94
N THR A 9 22.00 3.34 19.60
CA THR A 9 20.59 2.93 19.70
C THR A 9 20.07 2.82 21.15
N LEU A 10 20.97 2.76 22.15
CA LEU A 10 20.59 2.66 23.56
C LEU A 10 20.33 4.04 24.20
N GLU A 11 20.89 5.13 23.65
CA GLU A 11 20.70 6.48 24.20
C GLU A 11 19.23 6.93 24.19
N PRO A 12 18.44 6.71 23.10
CA PRO A 12 17.01 7.01 23.11
C PRO A 12 16.23 6.15 24.11
N VAL A 13 16.60 4.89 24.30
CA VAL A 13 15.94 3.98 25.25
C VAL A 13 16.14 4.47 26.68
N GLU A 14 17.37 4.88 27.02
CA GLU A 14 17.66 5.43 28.35
C GLU A 14 16.95 6.78 28.58
N LYS A 15 16.87 7.63 27.55
CA LYS A 15 16.11 8.88 27.63
C LYS A 15 14.62 8.61 27.85
N ALA A 16 14.02 7.67 27.12
CA ALA A 16 12.61 7.30 27.29
C ALA A 16 12.31 6.78 28.71
N LEU A 17 13.21 5.99 29.30
CA LEU A 17 13.09 5.53 30.69
C LEU A 17 13.16 6.68 31.70
N ARG A 18 14.08 7.65 31.49
CA ARG A 18 14.19 8.86 32.32
C ARG A 18 12.94 9.72 32.23
N ASP A 19 12.42 9.93 31.03
CA ASP A 19 11.21 10.73 30.78
C ASP A 19 9.97 10.06 31.41
N ALA A 20 9.89 8.72 31.36
CA ALA A 20 8.85 7.94 32.00
C ALA A 20 8.99 7.83 33.54
N LYS A 21 10.15 8.21 34.09
CA LYS A 21 10.52 8.00 35.52
C LYS A 21 10.31 6.55 35.97
N MET A 22 10.57 5.60 35.08
CA MET A 22 10.42 4.17 35.35
C MET A 22 11.78 3.50 35.43
N ASP A 23 11.92 2.61 36.42
CA ASP A 23 13.09 1.76 36.52
C ASP A 23 13.04 0.62 35.50
N LYS A 24 14.22 0.18 35.05
CA LYS A 24 14.35 -0.90 34.07
C LYS A 24 13.56 -2.14 34.50
N SER A 25 13.52 -2.46 35.79
CA SER A 25 12.82 -3.63 36.34
C SER A 25 11.32 -3.62 36.06
N GLN A 26 10.68 -2.45 35.94
CA GLN A 26 9.23 -2.29 35.79
C GLN A 26 8.71 -2.56 34.36
N ILE A 27 9.60 -2.76 33.39
CA ILE A 27 9.22 -3.14 32.03
C ILE A 27 8.89 -4.63 31.99
N HIS A 28 7.65 -4.95 31.58
CA HIS A 28 7.13 -6.32 31.53
C HIS A 28 7.50 -7.03 30.23
N ASP A 29 7.20 -6.38 29.10
CA ASP A 29 7.41 -6.91 27.75
C ASP A 29 8.26 -5.97 26.91
N ILE A 30 9.13 -6.55 26.09
CA ILE A 30 9.94 -5.82 25.12
C ILE A 30 9.54 -6.33 23.74
N VAL A 31 8.84 -5.47 22.99
CA VAL A 31 8.42 -5.77 21.62
C VAL A 31 9.40 -5.12 20.64
N LEU A 32 9.86 -5.90 19.67
CA LEU A 32 10.72 -5.42 18.59
C LEU A 32 9.88 -5.09 17.35
N VAL A 33 10.04 -3.89 16.82
CA VAL A 33 9.33 -3.42 15.62
C VAL A 33 10.33 -2.84 14.63
N GLY A 34 10.14 -3.15 13.35
CA GLY A 34 10.99 -2.75 12.22
C GLY A 34 12.08 -3.76 11.87
N GLY A 35 12.32 -3.96 10.57
CA GLY A 35 13.26 -4.96 10.04
C GLY A 35 14.68 -4.89 10.60
N SER A 36 15.18 -3.70 10.96
CA SER A 36 16.50 -3.53 11.58
C SER A 36 16.67 -4.25 12.92
N THR A 37 15.57 -4.55 13.62
CA THR A 37 15.58 -5.29 14.90
C THR A 37 15.81 -6.80 14.72
N ARG A 38 15.82 -7.30 13.48
CA ARG A 38 16.17 -8.70 13.15
C ARG A 38 17.67 -9.00 13.36
N ILE A 39 18.51 -7.98 13.47
CA ILE A 39 19.96 -8.14 13.66
C ILE A 39 20.25 -8.76 15.04
N PRO A 40 20.88 -9.96 15.12
CA PRO A 40 21.09 -10.65 16.40
C PRO A 40 21.94 -9.86 17.40
N LYS A 41 22.84 -9.01 16.91
CA LYS A 41 23.69 -8.16 17.76
C LYS A 41 22.88 -7.11 18.52
N ILE A 42 21.83 -6.55 17.92
CA ILE A 42 20.93 -5.58 18.56
C ILE A 42 20.08 -6.28 19.62
N GLN A 43 19.54 -7.45 19.28
CA GLN A 43 18.76 -8.26 20.22
C GLN A 43 19.59 -8.61 21.46
N LYS A 44 20.85 -9.02 21.27
CA LYS A 44 21.76 -9.31 22.38
C LYS A 44 22.06 -8.07 23.23
N LEU A 45 22.32 -6.93 22.62
CA LEU A 45 22.57 -5.68 23.35
C LEU A 45 21.35 -5.22 24.16
N LEU A 46 20.13 -5.40 23.63
CA LEU A 46 18.89 -5.11 24.34
C LEU A 46 18.65 -6.10 25.49
N GLN A 47 18.90 -7.39 25.28
CA GLN A 47 18.85 -8.39 26.35
C GLN A 47 19.83 -8.03 27.46
N ASP A 48 21.09 -7.74 27.13
CA ASP A 48 22.12 -7.32 28.08
C ASP A 48 21.71 -6.04 28.84
N PHE A 49 21.07 -5.08 28.15
CA PHE A 49 20.60 -3.83 28.75
C PHE A 49 19.42 -4.01 29.73
N PHE A 50 18.55 -4.99 29.46
CA PHE A 50 17.39 -5.32 30.29
C PHE A 50 17.62 -6.54 31.20
N ASN A 51 18.86 -6.75 31.64
CA ASN A 51 19.26 -7.80 32.60
C ASN A 51 18.94 -9.23 32.14
N GLY A 52 19.08 -9.51 30.84
CA GLY A 52 18.87 -10.84 30.25
C GLY A 52 17.40 -11.21 30.02
N ARG A 53 16.47 -10.25 30.05
CA ARG A 53 15.05 -10.55 29.76
C ARG A 53 14.81 -10.98 28.33
N GLU A 54 13.87 -11.91 28.17
CA GLU A 54 13.49 -12.45 26.87
C GLU A 54 12.72 -11.41 26.05
N LEU A 55 13.01 -11.35 24.74
CA LEU A 55 12.38 -10.42 23.81
C LEU A 55 11.12 -11.09 23.22
N ASN A 56 10.02 -10.36 23.16
CA ASN A 56 8.77 -10.89 22.63
C ASN A 56 8.85 -11.01 21.10
N LYS A 57 8.77 -12.25 20.59
CA LYS A 57 8.81 -12.58 19.15
C LYS A 57 7.45 -12.92 18.57
N SER A 58 6.37 -12.74 19.33
CA SER A 58 5.01 -13.08 18.91
C SER A 58 4.47 -12.12 17.85
N ILE A 59 5.12 -10.98 17.66
CA ILE A 59 4.69 -9.91 16.75
C ILE A 59 5.63 -9.87 15.54
N ASN A 60 5.05 -9.81 14.34
CA ASN A 60 5.82 -9.62 13.10
C ASN A 60 6.35 -8.17 13.04
N PRO A 61 7.67 -7.94 13.04
CA PRO A 61 8.25 -6.59 13.14
C PRO A 61 7.93 -5.70 11.93
N ASP A 62 7.65 -6.27 10.75
CA ASP A 62 7.43 -5.50 9.52
C ASP A 62 5.97 -5.09 9.35
N GLU A 63 5.03 -5.91 9.84
CA GLU A 63 3.60 -5.64 9.70
C GLU A 63 2.99 -4.91 10.91
N ALA A 64 3.62 -4.96 12.08
CA ALA A 64 3.10 -4.36 13.31
C ALA A 64 2.75 -2.87 13.17
N VAL A 65 3.56 -2.11 12.41
CA VAL A 65 3.31 -0.69 12.16
C VAL A 65 2.09 -0.49 11.25
N ALA A 66 1.92 -1.35 10.24
CA ALA A 66 0.79 -1.29 9.31
C ALA A 66 -0.53 -1.65 10.02
N TYR A 67 -0.55 -2.72 10.81
CA TYR A 67 -1.72 -3.08 11.62
C TYR A 67 -2.05 -2.00 12.66
N GLY A 68 -1.05 -1.41 13.31
CA GLY A 68 -1.24 -0.32 14.26
C GLY A 68 -1.85 0.93 13.60
N ARG A 69 -1.49 1.25 12.35
CA ARG A 69 -2.11 2.34 11.58
C ARG A 69 -3.53 2.02 11.14
N LEU A 70 -3.78 0.79 10.71
CA LEU A 70 -5.11 0.33 10.29
C LEU A 70 -6.12 0.39 11.45
N PHE A 71 -5.70 0.05 12.67
CA PHE A 71 -6.57 -0.03 13.83
C PHE A 71 -6.74 1.31 14.58
N ARG A 72 -5.94 2.33 14.26
CA ARG A 72 -6.01 3.62 14.97
C ARG A 72 -6.97 4.59 14.28
N PRO A 73 -8.16 4.86 14.85
CA PRO A 73 -9.04 5.90 14.32
C PRO A 73 -8.39 7.30 14.48
N PRO A 74 -8.69 8.27 13.60
CA PRO A 74 -8.06 9.59 13.57
C PRO A 74 -8.37 10.52 14.76
N SER A 75 -9.12 10.07 15.77
CA SER A 75 -9.77 10.93 16.77
C SER A 75 -9.02 11.10 18.10
N SER A 76 -7.75 10.69 18.25
CA SER A 76 -7.08 10.77 19.55
C SER A 76 -5.62 11.20 19.45
N TRP A 77 -5.43 12.50 19.23
CA TRP A 77 -4.23 13.24 19.61
C TRP A 77 -4.64 14.41 20.51
N ALA A 78 -4.98 14.12 21.75
CA ALA A 78 -5.14 15.14 22.79
C ALA A 78 -4.13 14.83 23.89
N ILE A 79 -2.89 15.25 23.69
CA ILE A 79 -1.89 15.28 24.76
C ILE A 79 -2.15 16.57 25.55
N LEU A 80 -2.84 16.43 26.67
CA LEU A 80 -3.00 17.48 27.67
C LEU A 80 -1.71 17.55 28.49
N LEU A 81 -0.82 18.49 28.17
CA LEU A 81 0.34 18.81 29.01
C LEU A 81 0.05 20.05 29.86
N THR A 82 -0.32 19.73 31.10
CA THR A 82 -0.03 20.39 32.38
C THR A 82 0.52 21.83 32.35
N THR A 83 -0.26 22.75 32.93
CA THR A 83 0.06 24.16 33.17
C THR A 83 1.22 24.32 34.17
N CYS A 84 2.24 25.10 33.79
CA CYS A 84 3.32 25.54 34.65
C CYS A 84 2.83 26.63 35.62
N ARG A 85 2.94 26.42 36.93
CA ARG A 85 2.75 27.44 37.97
C ARG A 85 4.12 27.87 38.50
N THR A 86 4.58 29.06 38.12
CA THR A 86 5.56 29.85 38.90
C THR A 86 5.56 31.33 38.48
N CYS A 87 5.52 32.22 39.49
CA CYS A 87 5.59 33.70 39.47
C CYS A 87 4.37 34.43 38.86
N CYS A 88 3.72 35.42 39.49
CA CYS A 88 4.21 36.50 40.36
C CYS A 88 3.24 36.83 41.52
N CYS A 89 3.81 37.33 42.61
CA CYS A 89 3.12 38.00 43.70
C CYS A 89 3.57 39.48 43.71
N TRP A 90 2.70 40.38 44.22
CA TRP A 90 2.96 41.79 44.63
C TRP A 90 2.86 42.92 43.59
N THR A 91 1.63 43.40 43.33
CA THR A 91 1.15 44.81 43.55
C THR A 91 -0.23 45.00 42.92
N TRP A 92 -1.15 45.63 43.66
CA TRP A 92 -2.54 45.80 43.26
C TRP A 92 -2.73 47.13 42.51
N ARG A 93 -3.04 47.08 41.21
CA ARG A 93 -4.05 47.89 40.49
C ARG A 93 -4.13 47.45 39.02
N ARG A 94 -5.29 46.88 38.65
CA ARG A 94 -5.69 46.31 37.33
C ARG A 94 -4.83 45.14 36.81
N CYS A 95 -5.13 43.93 37.26
CA CYS A 95 -4.69 42.70 36.59
C CYS A 95 -5.56 42.45 35.35
N HIS A 96 -5.02 42.71 34.16
CA HIS A 96 -5.53 42.08 32.94
C HIS A 96 -5.05 40.63 32.96
N TRP A 97 -5.97 39.70 32.81
CA TRP A 97 -5.69 38.27 32.81
C TRP A 97 -5.77 37.80 31.36
N ILE A 98 -4.60 37.60 30.77
CA ILE A 98 -4.46 37.13 29.40
C ILE A 98 -4.30 35.62 29.47
N GLU A 99 -5.28 34.91 28.92
CA GLU A 99 -5.20 33.48 28.71
C GLU A 99 -4.54 33.24 27.36
N VAL A 100 -3.34 32.63 27.38
CA VAL A 100 -2.64 32.24 26.16
C VAL A 100 -2.82 30.75 25.96
N THR A 101 -3.47 30.37 24.86
CA THR A 101 -3.64 28.99 24.44
C THR A 101 -2.70 28.70 23.29
N PHE A 102 -1.89 27.66 23.46
CA PHE A 102 -1.01 27.11 22.43
C PHE A 102 -1.67 25.86 21.88
N ASP A 103 -2.06 25.89 20.62
CA ASP A 103 -2.66 24.77 19.92
C ASP A 103 -1.72 24.33 18.79
N ILE A 104 -1.38 23.04 18.74
CA ILE A 104 -0.58 22.45 17.66
C ILE A 104 -1.53 21.59 16.85
N ASP A 105 -1.77 21.98 15.61
CA ASP A 105 -2.66 21.23 14.73
C ASP A 105 -2.00 19.95 14.18
N ALA A 106 -2.78 19.08 13.53
CA ALA A 106 -2.29 17.84 12.90
C ALA A 106 -1.22 18.09 11.82
N ASN A 107 -1.10 19.34 11.36
CA ASN A 107 -0.12 19.79 10.40
C ASN A 107 1.15 20.34 11.08
N GLY A 108 1.25 20.33 12.41
CA GLY A 108 2.38 20.90 13.15
C GLY A 108 2.48 22.43 13.09
N ILE A 109 1.39 23.12 12.74
CA ILE A 109 1.29 24.57 12.81
C ILE A 109 0.91 24.96 14.24
N LEU A 110 1.71 25.82 14.85
CA LEU A 110 1.43 26.36 16.18
C LEU A 110 0.49 27.57 16.05
N ASN A 111 -0.74 27.39 16.51
CA ASN A 111 -1.72 28.43 16.69
C ASN A 111 -1.57 29.00 18.10
N VAL A 112 -1.19 30.27 18.20
CA VAL A 112 -1.17 30.99 19.48
C VAL A 112 -2.37 31.90 19.51
N SER A 113 -3.27 31.68 20.48
CA SER A 113 -4.38 32.57 20.75
C SER A 113 -4.21 33.19 22.12
N ALA A 114 -4.36 34.51 22.20
CA ALA A 114 -4.33 35.25 23.45
C ALA A 114 -5.70 35.91 23.63
N VAL A 115 -6.41 35.54 24.70
CA VAL A 115 -7.69 36.12 25.07
C VAL A 115 -7.51 36.94 26.32
N ASP A 116 -7.74 38.24 26.22
CA ASP A 116 -7.84 39.10 27.39
C ASP A 116 -9.26 39.00 27.95
N LYS A 117 -9.40 38.24 29.03
CA LYS A 117 -10.72 37.93 29.56
C LYS A 117 -11.32 39.07 30.40
N SER A 118 -10.65 40.21 30.52
CA SER A 118 -11.23 41.44 31.08
C SER A 118 -11.89 42.33 30.03
N THR A 119 -11.42 42.28 28.78
CA THR A 119 -11.95 43.08 27.66
C THR A 119 -12.72 42.24 26.64
N GLY A 120 -12.64 40.90 26.72
CA GLY A 120 -13.27 39.97 25.79
C GLY A 120 -12.64 39.96 24.40
N LYS A 121 -11.51 40.67 24.20
CA LYS A 121 -10.82 40.75 22.92
C LYS A 121 -9.85 39.58 22.79
N GLU A 122 -9.94 38.88 21.67
CA GLU A 122 -9.02 37.82 21.28
C GLU A 122 -8.11 38.30 20.14
N ASN A 123 -6.84 37.89 20.19
CA ASN A 123 -5.92 37.99 19.06
C ASN A 123 -5.33 36.60 18.79
N LYS A 124 -5.41 36.17 17.53
CA LYS A 124 -4.85 34.90 17.07
C LYS A 124 -3.68 35.16 16.12
N ILE A 125 -2.54 34.58 16.43
CA ILE A 125 -1.35 34.61 15.59
C ILE A 125 -1.04 33.17 15.20
N THR A 126 -1.06 32.89 13.91
CA THR A 126 -0.60 31.62 13.37
C THR A 126 0.88 31.77 13.00
N ILE A 127 1.75 31.06 13.72
CA ILE A 127 3.18 31.04 13.40
C ILE A 127 3.38 29.96 12.33
N THR A 128 3.45 30.38 11.06
CA THR A 128 3.80 29.47 9.96
C THR A 128 5.30 29.24 9.97
N ASN A 129 5.73 27.98 10.15
CA ASN A 129 7.13 27.60 9.92
C ASN A 129 7.27 27.21 8.45
N ASP A 130 7.59 28.20 7.62
CA ASP A 130 7.67 28.02 6.16
C ASP A 130 8.98 27.36 5.68
N LYS A 131 9.92 27.08 6.60
CA LYS A 131 11.18 26.42 6.25
C LYS A 131 10.99 24.91 6.21
N GLY A 132 10.86 24.37 5.00
CA GLY A 132 10.79 22.93 4.73
C GLY A 132 9.38 22.38 4.54
N ARG A 133 8.37 23.25 4.47
CA ARG A 133 7.00 22.88 4.11
C ARG A 133 6.74 23.30 2.68
N LEU A 134 6.14 22.40 1.90
CA LEU A 134 5.67 22.72 0.55
C LEU A 134 4.63 23.84 0.65
N SER A 135 4.69 24.79 -0.28
CA SER A 135 3.65 25.80 -0.37
C SER A 135 2.33 25.13 -0.78
N LYS A 136 1.21 25.80 -0.53
CA LYS A 136 -0.10 25.26 -0.88
C LYS A 136 -0.21 24.96 -2.39
N GLU A 137 0.40 25.82 -3.21
CA GLU A 137 0.42 25.69 -4.67
C GLU A 137 1.28 24.50 -5.11
N GLU A 138 2.38 24.22 -4.40
CA GLU A 138 3.22 23.06 -4.69
C GLU A 138 2.54 21.74 -4.30
N ILE A 139 1.79 21.74 -3.19
CA ILE A 139 0.94 20.59 -2.81
C ILE A 139 -0.11 20.34 -3.89
N GLU A 140 -0.80 21.40 -4.36
CA GLU A 140 -1.80 21.27 -5.43
C GLU A 140 -1.19 20.76 -6.74
N ARG A 141 0.01 21.22 -7.11
CA ARG A 141 0.74 20.70 -8.28
C ARG A 141 1.07 19.21 -8.11
N MET A 142 1.57 18.79 -6.95
CA MET A 142 1.88 17.38 -6.68
C MET A 142 0.62 16.50 -6.73
N VAL A 143 -0.52 17.00 -6.26
CA VAL A 143 -1.80 16.27 -6.35
C VAL A 143 -2.25 16.13 -7.81
N GLN A 144 -2.17 17.20 -8.61
CA GLN A 144 -2.51 17.15 -10.03
C GLN A 144 -1.58 16.20 -10.81
N GLU A 145 -0.28 16.21 -10.52
CA GLU A 145 0.69 15.28 -11.10
C GLU A 145 0.36 13.84 -10.71
N ALA A 146 0.04 13.58 -9.44
CA ALA A 146 -0.36 12.26 -8.97
C ALA A 146 -1.64 11.75 -9.66
N ASP A 147 -2.64 12.62 -9.85
CA ASP A 147 -3.88 12.27 -10.58
C ASP A 147 -3.61 11.99 -12.06
N LYS A 148 -2.71 12.75 -12.69
CA LYS A 148 -2.28 12.50 -14.07
C LYS A 148 -1.58 11.15 -14.20
N TYR A 149 -0.62 10.84 -13.32
CA TYR A 149 0.09 9.56 -13.34
C TYR A 149 -0.86 8.38 -13.06
N LYS A 150 -1.82 8.56 -12.15
CA LYS A 150 -2.88 7.57 -11.93
C LYS A 150 -3.68 7.27 -13.20
N ALA A 151 -4.07 8.30 -13.94
CA ALA A 151 -4.79 8.13 -15.21
C ALA A 151 -3.92 7.45 -16.28
N GLU A 152 -2.64 7.80 -16.37
CA GLU A 152 -1.68 7.14 -17.27
C GLU A 152 -1.49 5.66 -16.91
N ASP A 153 -1.34 5.34 -15.61
CA ASP A 153 -1.22 3.97 -15.10
C ASP A 153 -2.47 3.13 -15.39
N ASP A 154 -3.67 3.71 -15.22
CA ASP A 154 -4.92 3.01 -15.54
C ASP A 154 -5.04 2.71 -17.05
N LEU A 155 -4.65 3.66 -17.92
CA LEU A 155 -4.59 3.42 -19.38
C LEU A 155 -3.57 2.33 -19.74
N GLN A 156 -2.39 2.33 -19.11
CA GLN A 156 -1.39 1.29 -19.32
C GLN A 156 -1.88 -0.07 -18.82
N ARG A 157 -2.56 -0.12 -17.67
CA ARG A 157 -3.19 -1.35 -17.16
C ARG A 157 -4.18 -1.93 -18.19
N GLU A 158 -5.01 -1.09 -18.79
CA GLU A 158 -5.94 -1.52 -19.84
C GLU A 158 -5.23 -2.03 -21.09
N LYS A 159 -4.16 -1.36 -21.54
CA LYS A 159 -3.34 -1.82 -22.68
C LYS A 159 -2.72 -3.18 -22.40
N ILE A 160 -2.13 -3.37 -21.22
CA ILE A 160 -1.53 -4.65 -20.80
C ILE A 160 -2.60 -5.75 -20.70
N ALA A 161 -3.79 -5.43 -20.17
CA ALA A 161 -4.89 -6.39 -20.12
C ALA A 161 -5.32 -6.85 -21.53
N ALA A 162 -5.43 -5.93 -22.50
CA ALA A 162 -5.75 -6.27 -23.89
C ALA A 162 -4.65 -7.11 -24.55
N LYS A 163 -3.37 -6.79 -24.30
CA LYS A 163 -2.22 -7.59 -24.77
C LYS A 163 -2.26 -9.01 -24.20
N ASN A 164 -2.43 -9.15 -22.89
CA ASN A 164 -2.48 -10.45 -22.22
C ASN A 164 -3.68 -11.29 -22.70
N ALA A 165 -4.81 -10.65 -23.03
CA ALA A 165 -5.96 -11.34 -23.61
C ALA A 165 -5.65 -11.92 -25.00
N LEU A 166 -4.99 -11.16 -25.88
CA LEU A 166 -4.56 -11.64 -27.20
C LEU A 166 -3.52 -12.76 -27.09
N GLU A 167 -2.52 -12.58 -26.23
CA GLU A 167 -1.46 -13.57 -26.00
C GLU A 167 -2.04 -14.87 -25.43
N SER A 168 -2.88 -14.77 -24.40
CA SER A 168 -3.56 -15.91 -23.79
C SER A 168 -4.43 -16.64 -24.81
N TYR A 169 -5.18 -15.91 -25.65
CA TYR A 169 -6.03 -16.52 -26.67
C TYR A 169 -5.19 -17.25 -27.73
N ALA A 170 -4.14 -16.62 -28.26
CA ALA A 170 -3.26 -17.22 -29.26
C ALA A 170 -2.55 -18.47 -28.72
N PHE A 171 -2.09 -18.44 -27.47
CA PHE A 171 -1.42 -19.58 -26.84
C PHE A 171 -2.38 -20.72 -26.50
N ASN A 172 -3.54 -20.42 -25.92
CA ASN A 172 -4.60 -21.40 -25.63
C ASN A 172 -5.08 -22.08 -26.92
N MET A 173 -5.24 -21.30 -28.00
CA MET A 173 -5.63 -21.83 -29.30
C MET A 173 -4.55 -22.72 -29.90
N LYS A 174 -3.28 -22.28 -29.88
CA LYS A 174 -2.16 -23.08 -30.36
C LYS A 174 -2.07 -24.41 -29.63
N SER A 175 -2.14 -24.41 -28.30
CA SER A 175 -2.13 -25.64 -27.49
C SER A 175 -3.32 -26.55 -27.80
N SER A 176 -4.53 -25.98 -27.89
CA SER A 176 -5.75 -26.75 -28.18
C SER A 176 -5.72 -27.38 -29.56
N VAL A 177 -5.11 -26.70 -30.54
CA VAL A 177 -4.97 -27.24 -31.89
C VAL A 177 -3.85 -28.28 -31.92
N GLU A 178 -2.69 -28.05 -31.32
CA GLU A 178 -1.54 -28.99 -31.33
C GLU A 178 -1.81 -30.33 -30.62
N ASP A 179 -2.79 -30.39 -29.71
CA ASP A 179 -3.16 -31.61 -28.99
C ASP A 179 -3.50 -32.79 -29.92
N GLU A 180 -2.91 -33.96 -29.63
CA GLU A 180 -3.07 -35.22 -30.38
C GLU A 180 -4.54 -35.67 -30.49
N LYS A 181 -5.35 -35.40 -29.46
CA LYS A 181 -6.79 -35.74 -29.44
C LYS A 181 -7.61 -34.94 -30.47
N MET A 182 -7.08 -33.81 -30.94
CA MET A 182 -7.74 -32.93 -31.90
C MET A 182 -7.24 -33.13 -33.33
N LYS A 183 -6.14 -33.88 -33.53
CA LYS A 183 -5.55 -34.14 -34.86
C LYS A 183 -6.48 -34.88 -35.80
N GLY A 184 -7.40 -35.70 -35.26
CA GLY A 184 -8.33 -36.50 -36.05
C GLY A 184 -9.68 -35.84 -36.38
N LYS A 185 -10.04 -34.68 -35.80
CA LYS A 185 -11.40 -34.10 -35.94
C LYS A 185 -11.48 -32.85 -36.81
N ILE A 186 -10.34 -32.29 -37.19
CA ILE A 186 -10.24 -31.04 -37.94
C ILE A 186 -9.44 -31.35 -39.19
N SER A 187 -9.82 -30.78 -40.34
CA SER A 187 -9.04 -30.92 -41.57
C SER A 187 -7.61 -30.40 -41.34
N GLU A 188 -6.60 -31.10 -41.87
CA GLU A 188 -5.19 -30.69 -41.82
C GLU A 188 -5.01 -29.25 -42.34
N ASP A 189 -5.76 -28.86 -43.37
CA ASP A 189 -5.70 -27.52 -43.96
C ASP A 189 -6.24 -26.43 -43.04
N GLU A 190 -7.30 -26.70 -42.27
CA GLU A 190 -7.87 -25.75 -41.31
C GLU A 190 -6.97 -25.61 -40.08
N ARG A 191 -6.40 -26.73 -39.63
CA ARG A 191 -5.42 -26.80 -38.55
C ARG A 191 -4.18 -25.95 -38.85
N LYS A 192 -3.58 -26.12 -40.03
CA LYS A 192 -2.39 -25.33 -40.43
C LYS A 192 -2.72 -23.83 -40.50
N LYS A 193 -3.86 -23.44 -41.07
CA LYS A 193 -4.30 -22.04 -41.12
C LYS A 193 -4.43 -21.40 -39.73
N VAL A 194 -4.98 -22.12 -38.74
CA VAL A 194 -5.08 -21.61 -37.37
C VAL A 194 -3.71 -21.48 -36.72
N ILE A 195 -2.84 -22.48 -36.86
CA ILE A 195 -1.48 -22.44 -36.30
C ILE A 195 -0.66 -21.29 -36.90
N ASP A 196 -0.71 -21.12 -38.23
CA ASP A 196 -0.01 -20.04 -38.92
C ASP A 196 -0.52 -18.66 -38.46
N LYS A 197 -1.85 -18.51 -38.27
CA LYS A 197 -2.43 -17.27 -37.74
C LYS A 197 -2.08 -17.01 -36.28
N CYS A 198 -2.05 -18.04 -35.43
CA CYS A 198 -1.61 -17.91 -34.04
C CYS A 198 -0.14 -17.52 -33.96
N ASN A 199 0.74 -18.15 -34.75
CA ASN A 199 2.16 -17.80 -34.81
C ASN A 199 2.36 -16.38 -35.38
N GLN A 200 1.59 -15.98 -36.40
CA GLN A 200 1.62 -14.61 -36.93
C GLN A 200 1.22 -13.59 -35.85
N ALA A 201 0.19 -13.88 -35.04
CA ALA A 201 -0.24 -13.01 -33.94
C ALA A 201 0.83 -12.91 -32.84
N ILE A 202 1.48 -14.03 -32.48
CA ILE A 202 2.59 -14.05 -31.50
C ILE A 202 3.78 -13.24 -32.01
N SER A 203 4.21 -13.43 -33.25
CA SER A 203 5.29 -12.64 -33.84
C SER A 203 4.93 -11.16 -33.98
N TRP A 204 3.65 -10.83 -34.17
CA TRP A 204 3.19 -9.44 -34.17
C TRP A 204 3.24 -8.83 -32.76
N LEU A 205 2.83 -9.58 -31.72
CA LEU A 205 2.94 -9.17 -30.31
C LEU A 205 4.38 -8.91 -29.87
N GLU A 206 5.34 -9.71 -30.34
CA GLU A 206 6.77 -9.55 -30.05
C GLU A 206 7.36 -8.30 -30.72
N ASN A 207 6.94 -8.00 -31.96
CA ASN A 207 7.44 -6.84 -32.72
C ASN A 207 6.72 -5.53 -32.40
N ASN A 208 5.49 -5.58 -31.87
CA ASN A 208 4.65 -4.41 -31.62
C ASN A 208 4.25 -4.29 -30.14
N GLN A 209 5.23 -4.26 -29.24
CA GLN A 209 4.98 -4.19 -27.79
C GLN A 209 4.37 -2.85 -27.32
N LEU A 210 4.49 -1.79 -28.13
CA LEU A 210 3.99 -0.44 -27.84
C LEU A 210 2.69 -0.12 -28.58
N ALA A 211 2.01 -1.13 -29.14
CA ALA A 211 0.74 -0.94 -29.85
C ALA A 211 -0.32 -0.28 -28.95
N ASP A 212 -1.25 0.42 -29.56
CA ASP A 212 -2.41 0.92 -28.84
C ASP A 212 -3.41 -0.19 -28.53
N LYS A 213 -4.25 0.05 -27.52
CA LYS A 213 -5.31 -0.89 -27.08
C LYS A 213 -6.16 -1.37 -28.26
N GLU A 214 -6.52 -0.45 -29.14
CA GLU A 214 -7.37 -0.72 -30.31
C GLU A 214 -6.70 -1.68 -31.31
N GLU A 215 -5.38 -1.63 -31.45
CA GLU A 215 -4.64 -2.53 -32.34
C GLU A 215 -4.62 -3.96 -31.79
N TYR A 216 -4.42 -4.13 -30.47
CA TYR A 216 -4.52 -5.43 -29.82
C TYR A 216 -5.93 -6.02 -29.95
N GLU A 217 -6.98 -5.22 -29.74
CA GLU A 217 -8.37 -5.66 -29.92
C GLU A 217 -8.69 -6.02 -31.37
N HIS A 218 -8.13 -5.30 -32.34
CA HIS A 218 -8.29 -5.61 -33.75
C HIS A 218 -7.65 -6.96 -34.12
N GLN A 219 -6.41 -7.20 -33.68
CA GLN A 219 -5.75 -8.49 -33.91
C GLN A 219 -6.48 -9.64 -33.23
N LEU A 220 -7.04 -9.42 -32.03
CA LEU A 220 -7.87 -10.41 -31.35
C LEU A 220 -9.11 -10.76 -32.19
N LYS A 221 -9.84 -9.77 -32.70
CA LYS A 221 -11.03 -10.01 -33.56
C LYS A 221 -10.68 -10.75 -34.84
N GLU A 222 -9.54 -10.44 -35.47
CA GLU A 222 -9.06 -11.15 -36.66
C GLU A 222 -8.70 -12.61 -36.34
N LEU A 223 -8.08 -12.86 -35.19
CA LEU A 223 -7.76 -14.22 -34.73
C LEU A 223 -9.04 -15.00 -34.39
N GLU A 224 -10.00 -14.39 -33.68
CA GLU A 224 -11.30 -14.99 -33.36
C GLU A 224 -12.10 -15.36 -34.61
N LYS A 225 -12.14 -14.52 -35.64
CA LYS A 225 -12.85 -14.83 -36.90
C LYS A 225 -12.36 -16.12 -37.54
N VAL A 226 -11.05 -16.38 -37.48
CA VAL A 226 -10.44 -17.60 -38.02
C VAL A 226 -10.63 -18.79 -37.08
N CYS A 227 -10.62 -18.55 -35.77
CA CYS A 227 -10.70 -19.61 -34.77
C CYS A 227 -12.14 -20.07 -34.47
N ASN A 228 -13.13 -19.19 -34.52
CA ASN A 228 -14.56 -19.48 -34.27
C ASN A 228 -15.14 -20.65 -35.09
N PRO A 229 -14.90 -20.78 -36.40
CA PRO A 229 -15.40 -21.94 -37.16
C PRO A 229 -14.73 -23.25 -36.72
N VAL A 230 -13.47 -23.19 -36.27
CA VAL A 230 -12.75 -24.35 -35.75
C VAL A 230 -13.29 -24.73 -34.38
N ILE A 231 -13.44 -23.77 -33.46
CA ILE A 231 -14.04 -23.96 -32.13
C ILE A 231 -15.46 -24.54 -32.23
N THR A 232 -16.29 -24.04 -33.15
CA THR A 232 -17.66 -24.55 -33.34
C THR A 232 -17.66 -26.03 -33.76
N LYS A 233 -16.79 -26.41 -34.71
CA LYS A 233 -16.60 -27.83 -35.09
C LYS A 233 -16.05 -28.66 -33.93
N LEU A 234 -15.22 -28.05 -33.09
CA LEU A 234 -14.59 -28.65 -31.93
C LEU A 234 -15.63 -28.98 -30.83
N TYR A 235 -16.54 -28.04 -30.53
CA TYR A 235 -17.65 -28.24 -29.60
C TYR A 235 -18.75 -29.15 -30.19
N GLN A 236 -19.03 -29.09 -31.49
CA GLN A 236 -19.99 -30.00 -32.16
C GLN A 236 -19.46 -31.44 -32.30
N GLY A 237 -18.13 -31.63 -32.33
CA GLY A 237 -17.47 -32.92 -32.51
C GLY A 237 -17.19 -33.71 -31.23
N GLY A 238 -17.61 -33.23 -30.05
CA GLY A 238 -17.59 -34.06 -28.85
C GLY A 238 -17.61 -33.30 -27.52
N MET A 239 -18.78 -33.32 -26.87
CA MET A 239 -18.88 -33.71 -25.47
C MET A 239 -20.06 -34.68 -25.29
N PRO A 240 -19.91 -35.78 -24.54
CA PRO A 240 -21.03 -36.35 -23.80
C PRO A 240 -21.43 -35.33 -22.73
N ALA A 241 -22.74 -35.23 -22.47
CA ALA A 241 -23.27 -34.46 -21.36
C ALA A 241 -22.61 -34.91 -20.05
N GLY A 242 -21.75 -34.06 -19.49
CA GLY A 242 -21.02 -34.29 -18.26
C GLY A 242 -21.24 -33.14 -17.29
N SER A 243 -22.43 -33.13 -16.67
CA SER A 243 -22.70 -32.63 -15.32
C SER A 243 -22.08 -31.29 -14.90
N CYS A 244 -22.66 -30.17 -15.38
CA CYS A 244 -22.62 -28.90 -14.68
C CYS A 244 -24.02 -28.59 -14.13
N GLY A 245 -24.37 -29.21 -13.01
CA GLY A 245 -25.68 -29.03 -12.40
C GLY A 245 -25.78 -29.68 -11.04
N GLU A 246 -24.99 -29.22 -10.07
CA GLU A 246 -25.37 -29.29 -8.65
C GLU A 246 -24.38 -28.44 -7.81
N GLN A 247 -24.67 -27.15 -7.60
CA GLN A 247 -24.28 -26.39 -6.39
C GLN A 247 -24.77 -24.95 -6.50
N ALA A 248 -26.09 -24.79 -6.56
CA ALA A 248 -26.75 -23.54 -6.22
C ALA A 248 -27.69 -23.80 -5.05
N ARG A 249 -27.13 -23.83 -3.84
CA ARG A 249 -27.75 -23.44 -2.55
C ARG A 249 -26.92 -24.01 -1.40
N SER A 250 -26.13 -23.15 -0.75
CA SER A 250 -26.12 -22.97 0.72
C SER A 250 -24.94 -22.08 1.14
N SER A 251 -25.26 -21.03 1.90
CA SER A 251 -24.39 -20.35 2.87
C SER A 251 -23.32 -19.41 2.28
N ALA A 252 -23.55 -18.10 2.19
CA ALA A 252 -23.51 -17.12 3.29
C ALA A 252 -22.21 -17.20 4.13
N GLY A 253 -21.30 -16.25 3.89
CA GLY A 253 -20.25 -15.86 4.85
C GLY A 253 -18.85 -15.71 4.26
N SER A 254 -18.27 -14.51 4.43
CA SER A 254 -16.82 -14.21 4.56
C SER A 254 -16.09 -13.53 3.38
N SER A 255 -15.91 -12.21 3.59
CA SER A 255 -14.64 -11.46 3.49
C SER A 255 -13.80 -11.46 2.21
N THR A 256 -13.95 -10.36 1.46
CA THR A 256 -12.87 -9.49 0.94
C THR A 256 -11.42 -10.01 0.99
N GLN A 257 -10.84 -10.25 -0.19
CA GLN A 257 -9.39 -10.24 -0.39
C GLN A 257 -9.10 -9.60 -1.77
N GLY A 258 -8.37 -8.49 -1.75
CA GLY A 258 -8.00 -7.72 -2.94
C GLY A 258 -6.87 -8.37 -3.75
N PRO A 259 -6.56 -7.84 -4.95
CA PRO A 259 -5.65 -8.48 -5.88
C PRO A 259 -4.18 -8.38 -5.44
N THR A 260 -3.48 -9.50 -5.56
CA THR A 260 -2.03 -9.65 -5.36
C THR A 260 -1.26 -9.07 -6.55
N ILE A 261 -0.26 -8.23 -6.27
CA ILE A 261 0.72 -7.77 -7.26
C ILE A 261 1.95 -8.67 -7.14
N GLU A 262 2.30 -9.36 -8.21
CA GLU A 262 3.57 -10.07 -8.32
C GLU A 262 4.64 -9.06 -8.74
N GLU A 263 5.60 -8.80 -7.86
CA GLU A 263 6.84 -8.11 -8.20
C GLU A 263 7.74 -9.11 -8.95
N VAL A 264 8.21 -8.71 -10.13
CA VAL A 264 9.19 -9.43 -10.94
C VAL A 264 10.59 -9.03 -10.47
N ASP A 265 11.39 -10.02 -10.06
CA ASP A 265 12.85 -9.95 -9.83
C ASP A 265 13.62 -9.61 -11.12
#